data_AF-A0ABD1JUS0-F1
#
_entry.id   AF-A0ABD1JUS0-F1
#
_cell.length_a   1.000
_cell.length_b   1.000
_cell.length_c   1.000
_cell.angle_alpha   90.00
_cell.angle_beta   90.00
_cell.angle_gamma   90.00
#
_symmetry.space_group_name_H-M   'P 1'
#
loop_
_entity.id
_entity.type
_entity.pdbx_description
1 polymer ?
#
loop_
_entity_poly.entity_id
_entity_poly.type
_entity_poly.pdbx_seq_one_letter_code
_entity_poly.pdbx_strand_id
1 'polypeptide(L)'
;MFLMCGHLSPLSSGAAQGGDHGRGMSKSRRSPLQTLYDTDPMELSPVQVMHQGRRELLEESCRSYTRKRRVLIPEDLKHVIVDDQHSLLYCYVPKVACTNWKRVLMVLTGGAGPGRNEPLQIPAHEAHVPGNLRTLSEYSTAEINQRLRSYLKFLFVREPFERLVSAYRNKFTRSYNTAFHKRYGTKIVRRQRPDARPEALERGNDVSFGEFVRYLVDPATQREEPFNEHWERVHSLCHPCLIHYDVVGKYETLEDDAAYVLKLAGAESEVRFPASGKNTRTTGELAATYFKDISPVYQRKLYNLYRMDFLLFNYSMPAYLRVR
;
A
#
# COMPACT_ATOMS: atom_id res chain seq x y z
N MET A 1 10.70 -24.05 7.75
CA MET A 1 11.04 -24.03 9.19
C MET A 1 10.77 -22.62 9.71
N PHE A 2 10.09 -22.51 10.84
CA PHE A 2 9.10 -21.47 11.18
C PHE A 2 9.69 -20.16 11.74
N LEU A 3 8.99 -19.05 11.49
CA LEU A 3 9.34 -17.71 11.97
C LEU A 3 8.59 -17.36 13.27
N MET A 4 9.35 -17.02 14.31
CA MET A 4 8.87 -16.37 15.52
C MET A 4 9.52 -14.99 15.64
N CYS A 5 8.72 -13.93 15.79
CA CYS A 5 9.18 -12.64 16.30
C CYS A 5 8.94 -12.60 17.80
N GLY A 6 10.00 -12.87 18.58
CA GLY A 6 10.03 -12.70 20.03
C GLY A 6 10.52 -11.30 20.42
N HIS A 7 10.01 -10.79 21.54
CA HIS A 7 10.45 -9.55 22.20
C HIS A 7 11.87 -9.69 22.79
N LEU A 8 12.61 -8.57 22.81
CA LEU A 8 13.98 -8.44 23.32
C LEU A 8 14.01 -8.19 24.84
N SER A 9 15.02 -8.77 25.50
CA SER A 9 15.66 -8.26 26.73
C SER A 9 17.18 -8.14 26.48
N PRO A 10 17.90 -7.15 27.03
CA PRO A 10 19.31 -6.92 26.74
C PRO A 10 20.23 -7.72 27.70
N LEU A 11 21.35 -8.24 27.19
CA LEU A 11 22.42 -8.82 27.99
C LEU A 11 23.75 -8.09 27.75
N SER A 12 24.43 -7.91 28.88
CA SER A 12 25.61 -7.09 29.21
C SER A 12 26.87 -7.32 28.38
N SER A 13 27.65 -6.24 28.29
CA SER A 13 29.01 -6.08 27.76
C SER A 13 30.08 -6.92 28.45
N GLY A 14 31.06 -7.38 27.67
CA GLY A 14 32.39 -7.83 28.13
C GLY A 14 33.49 -7.06 27.39
N ALA A 15 34.42 -6.47 28.13
CA ALA A 15 35.50 -5.62 27.63
C ALA A 15 36.75 -6.43 27.26
N ALA A 16 37.44 -6.02 26.20
CA ALA A 16 38.86 -6.31 25.98
C ALA A 16 39.52 -5.12 25.23
N GLN A 17 40.69 -4.72 25.71
CA GLN A 17 41.45 -3.53 25.31
C GLN A 17 42.37 -3.77 24.11
N GLY A 18 42.69 -2.70 23.37
CA GLY A 18 44.01 -2.51 22.74
C GLY A 18 43.99 -2.25 21.23
N GLY A 19 44.39 -1.04 20.82
CA GLY A 19 44.81 -0.73 19.45
C GLY A 19 44.41 0.67 18.96
N ASP A 20 45.19 1.68 19.34
CA ASP A 20 45.10 3.05 18.84
C ASP A 20 45.59 3.15 17.39
N HIS A 21 44.66 3.31 16.45
CA HIS A 21 44.93 3.82 15.11
C HIS A 21 43.83 4.83 14.74
N GLY A 22 44.23 6.09 14.64
CA GLY A 22 43.41 7.21 14.19
C GLY A 22 42.74 6.92 12.84
N ARG A 23 41.48 6.52 12.90
CA ARG A 23 40.57 6.41 11.76
C ARG A 23 39.50 7.46 12.00
N GLY A 24 39.44 8.48 11.13
CA GLY A 24 38.37 9.47 11.17
C GLY A 24 37.02 8.76 11.26
N MET A 25 36.34 8.93 12.39
CA MET A 25 34.99 8.43 12.60
C MET A 25 34.07 9.16 11.64
N SER A 26 33.86 8.59 10.46
CA SER A 26 32.61 8.77 9.72
C SER A 26 31.52 8.42 10.72
N LYS A 27 30.84 9.44 11.27
CA LYS A 27 29.68 9.23 12.13
C LYS A 27 28.73 8.32 11.36
N SER A 28 28.56 7.08 11.82
CA SER A 28 27.65 6.12 11.21
C SER A 28 26.29 6.81 11.10
N ARG A 29 25.84 7.06 9.86
CA ARG A 29 24.57 7.72 9.59
C ARG A 29 23.47 6.81 10.18
N ARG A 30 22.66 7.34 11.09
CA ARG A 30 21.56 6.56 11.72
C ARG A 30 20.67 5.99 10.63
N SER A 31 20.21 4.75 10.80
CA SER A 31 19.22 4.19 9.90
C SER A 31 17.89 4.95 10.01
N PRO A 32 17.00 4.86 9.02
CA PRO A 32 15.69 5.52 9.11
C PRO A 32 14.85 5.01 10.28
N LEU A 33 14.99 3.72 10.59
CA LEU A 33 14.33 3.10 11.74
C LEU A 33 14.88 3.64 13.07
N GLN A 34 16.21 3.77 13.20
CA GLN A 34 16.83 4.40 14.38
C GLN A 34 16.40 5.86 14.51
N THR A 35 16.41 6.61 13.41
CA THR A 35 15.96 8.02 13.38
C THR A 35 14.53 8.17 13.90
N LEU A 36 13.63 7.25 13.54
CA LEU A 36 12.25 7.25 14.01
C LEU A 36 12.14 7.02 15.53
N TYR A 37 12.85 6.03 16.08
CA TYR A 37 12.68 5.60 17.48
C TYR A 37 13.61 6.32 18.48
N ASP A 38 14.72 6.91 18.02
CA ASP A 38 15.65 7.67 18.87
C ASP A 38 15.24 9.14 19.06
N THR A 39 14.12 9.58 18.47
CA THR A 39 13.61 10.93 18.66
C THR A 39 13.02 11.05 20.07
N ASP A 40 13.38 12.11 20.80
CA ASP A 40 12.83 12.39 22.13
C ASP A 40 11.28 12.51 22.06
N PRO A 41 10.53 11.67 22.80
CA PRO A 41 9.07 11.76 22.86
C PRO A 41 8.55 13.15 23.27
N MET A 42 9.32 13.95 24.01
CA MET A 42 8.94 15.30 24.43
C MET A 42 9.13 16.36 23.34
N GLU A 43 9.83 16.05 22.25
CA GLU A 43 10.14 16.99 21.16
C GLU A 43 9.49 16.60 19.81
N LEU A 44 8.48 15.73 19.83
CA LEU A 44 7.84 15.28 18.59
C LEU A 44 7.09 16.43 17.91
N SER A 45 7.41 16.65 16.64
CA SER A 45 6.64 17.54 15.75
C SER A 45 5.21 17.00 15.51
N PRO A 46 4.25 17.85 15.09
CA PRO A 46 2.87 17.41 14.84
C PRO A 46 2.75 16.23 13.86
N VAL A 47 3.61 16.17 12.82
CA VAL A 47 3.62 15.07 11.85
C VAL A 47 4.11 13.76 12.49
N GLN A 48 5.06 13.82 13.41
CA GLN A 48 5.55 12.66 14.15
C GLN A 48 4.48 12.12 15.11
N VAL A 49 3.83 13.01 15.88
CA VAL A 49 2.72 12.64 16.78
C VAL A 49 1.59 11.98 15.99
N MET A 50 1.23 12.54 14.84
CA MET A 50 0.21 11.96 13.96
C MET A 50 0.59 10.55 13.48
N HIS A 51 1.82 10.35 12.99
CA HIS A 51 2.24 9.02 12.52
C HIS A 51 2.39 8.00 13.66
N GLN A 52 2.83 8.43 14.84
CA GLN A 52 2.81 7.60 16.03
C GLN A 52 1.40 7.12 16.37
N GLY A 53 0.42 8.03 16.44
CA GLY A 53 -0.97 7.67 16.72
C GLY A 53 -1.58 6.73 15.67
N ARG A 54 -1.24 6.90 14.38
CA ARG A 54 -1.66 5.97 13.32
C ARG A 54 -1.08 4.57 13.49
N ARG A 55 0.20 4.46 13.88
CA ARG A 55 0.88 3.18 14.14
C ARG A 55 0.28 2.48 15.34
N GLU A 56 0.10 3.19 16.46
CA GLU A 56 -0.47 2.65 17.69
C GLU A 56 -1.90 2.13 17.47
N LEU A 57 -2.74 2.91 16.78
CA LEU A 57 -4.10 2.49 16.45
C LEU A 57 -4.14 1.26 15.53
N LEU A 58 -3.22 1.17 14.55
CA LEU A 58 -3.14 0.00 13.68
C LEU A 58 -2.79 -1.25 14.49
N GLU A 59 -1.82 -1.15 15.39
CA GLU A 59 -1.44 -2.24 16.29
C GLU A 59 -2.59 -2.65 17.21
N GLU A 60 -3.26 -1.70 17.84
CA GLU A 60 -4.40 -1.95 18.73
C GLU A 60 -5.55 -2.64 17.96
N SER A 61 -5.85 -2.14 16.76
CA SER A 61 -6.88 -2.72 15.90
C SER A 61 -6.51 -4.14 15.46
N CYS A 62 -5.24 -4.39 15.13
CA CYS A 62 -4.75 -5.74 14.85
C CYS A 62 -4.91 -6.68 16.05
N ARG A 63 -4.55 -6.25 17.26
CA ARG A 63 -4.73 -7.04 18.50
C ARG A 63 -6.21 -7.34 18.76
N SER A 64 -7.09 -6.39 18.48
CA SER A 64 -8.54 -6.50 18.76
C SER A 64 -9.27 -7.39 17.75
N TYR A 65 -8.96 -7.24 16.46
CA TYR A 65 -9.75 -7.85 15.38
C TYR A 65 -9.08 -9.05 14.71
N THR A 66 -7.80 -9.32 14.96
CA THR A 66 -7.09 -10.46 14.37
C THR A 66 -6.54 -11.40 15.45
N ARG A 67 -7.06 -12.64 15.47
CA ARG A 67 -6.66 -13.66 16.45
C ARG A 67 -5.72 -14.73 15.90
N LYS A 68 -5.62 -14.83 14.57
CA LYS A 68 -4.83 -15.88 13.91
C LYS A 68 -3.45 -15.34 13.55
N ARG A 69 -2.45 -15.74 14.33
CA ARG A 69 -1.05 -15.63 13.92
C ARG A 69 -0.77 -16.76 12.94
N ARG A 70 -0.51 -16.40 11.68
CA ARG A 70 0.06 -17.32 10.70
C ARG A 70 1.42 -16.81 10.28
N VAL A 71 2.25 -17.71 9.76
CA VAL A 71 3.56 -17.34 9.24
C VAL A 71 3.40 -16.65 7.88
N LEU A 72 4.20 -15.61 7.65
CA LEU A 72 4.32 -14.96 6.35
C LEU A 72 4.97 -15.94 5.36
N ILE A 73 4.35 -16.08 4.19
CA ILE A 73 4.91 -16.81 3.05
C ILE A 73 5.39 -15.82 1.99
N PRO A 74 6.30 -16.19 1.06
CA PRO A 74 6.80 -15.27 0.04
C PRO A 74 5.70 -14.58 -0.78
N GLU A 75 4.57 -15.26 -1.03
CA GLU A 75 3.41 -14.70 -1.72
C GLU A 75 2.85 -13.44 -1.02
N ASP A 76 2.86 -13.41 0.31
CA ASP A 76 2.40 -12.28 1.13
C ASP A 76 3.30 -11.03 0.96
N LEU A 77 4.50 -11.21 0.41
CA LEU A 77 5.53 -10.18 0.33
C LEU A 77 5.74 -9.62 -1.08
N LYS A 78 4.93 -10.05 -2.06
CA LYS A 78 4.99 -9.56 -3.45
C LYS A 78 4.65 -8.08 -3.60
N HIS A 79 3.93 -7.52 -2.63
CA HIS A 79 3.59 -6.10 -2.60
C HIS A 79 4.64 -5.24 -1.87
N VAL A 80 5.67 -5.84 -1.27
CA VAL A 80 6.69 -5.12 -0.51
C VAL A 80 7.92 -4.91 -1.40
N ILE A 81 8.16 -3.67 -1.83
CA ILE A 81 9.35 -3.27 -2.59
C ILE A 81 10.49 -2.99 -1.61
N VAL A 82 11.70 -3.39 -2.00
CA VAL A 82 12.92 -3.22 -1.22
C VAL A 82 13.80 -2.12 -1.81
N ASP A 83 14.28 -1.23 -0.96
CA ASP A 83 15.38 -0.32 -1.25
C ASP A 83 16.47 -0.53 -0.19
N ASP A 84 17.50 -1.29 -0.58
CA ASP A 84 18.63 -1.64 0.28
C ASP A 84 19.56 -0.44 0.54
N GLN A 85 19.58 0.57 -0.35
CA GLN A 85 20.45 1.75 -0.22
C GLN A 85 19.97 2.67 0.92
N HIS A 86 18.65 2.80 1.05
CA HIS A 86 18.03 3.63 2.09
C HIS A 86 17.43 2.82 3.24
N SER A 87 17.57 1.49 3.23
CA SER A 87 16.96 0.60 4.25
C SER A 87 15.45 0.79 4.38
N LEU A 88 14.75 0.78 3.24
CA LEU A 88 13.30 0.97 3.16
C LEU A 88 12.57 -0.29 2.67
N LEU A 89 11.37 -0.52 3.23
CA LEU A 89 10.39 -1.49 2.76
C LEU A 89 9.06 -0.77 2.51
N TYR A 90 8.65 -0.72 1.24
CA TYR A 90 7.41 -0.07 0.84
C TYR A 90 6.36 -1.09 0.40
N CYS A 91 5.25 -1.22 1.14
CA CYS A 91 4.12 -1.99 0.63
C CYS A 91 3.26 -1.15 -0.32
N TYR A 92 3.30 -1.46 -1.62
CA TYR A 92 2.54 -0.71 -2.61
C TYR A 92 1.08 -1.17 -2.69
N VAL A 93 0.18 -0.19 -2.56
CA VAL A 93 -1.27 -0.37 -2.71
C VAL A 93 -1.73 0.36 -3.97
N PRO A 94 -2.34 -0.32 -4.95
CA PRO A 94 -2.87 0.36 -6.12
C PRO A 94 -3.92 1.42 -5.77
N LYS A 95 -3.91 2.51 -6.55
CA LYS A 95 -4.81 3.67 -6.40
C LYS A 95 -4.55 4.53 -5.16
N VAL A 96 -3.37 4.33 -4.55
CA VAL A 96 -2.84 5.14 -3.44
C VAL A 96 -1.48 5.74 -3.82
N ALA A 97 -1.43 6.43 -4.97
CA ALA A 97 -0.20 7.01 -5.53
C ALA A 97 0.98 6.03 -5.75
N CYS A 98 0.71 4.73 -5.87
CA CYS A 98 1.77 3.73 -5.99
C CYS A 98 2.71 3.95 -7.18
N THR A 99 2.21 4.49 -8.30
CA THR A 99 3.06 4.85 -9.45
C THR A 99 4.10 5.90 -9.07
N ASN A 100 3.72 6.94 -8.32
CA ASN A 100 4.66 7.98 -7.89
C ASN A 100 5.67 7.44 -6.89
N TRP A 101 5.25 6.61 -5.92
CA TRP A 101 6.18 5.94 -5.03
C TRP A 101 7.17 5.02 -5.76
N LYS A 102 6.71 4.26 -6.76
CA LYS A 102 7.61 3.44 -7.59
C LYS A 102 8.62 4.30 -8.34
N ARG A 103 8.21 5.44 -8.90
CA ARG A 103 9.13 6.39 -9.55
C ARG A 103 10.17 6.95 -8.57
N VAL A 104 9.74 7.33 -7.37
CA VAL A 104 10.64 7.79 -6.29
C VAL A 104 11.66 6.71 -5.95
N LEU A 105 11.23 5.47 -5.75
CA LEU A 105 12.13 4.34 -5.45
C LEU A 105 13.05 4.00 -6.64
N MET A 106 12.60 4.16 -7.88
CA MET A 106 13.46 4.00 -9.06
C MET A 106 14.55 5.07 -9.12
N VAL A 107 14.25 6.32 -8.75
CA VAL A 107 15.27 7.38 -8.63
C VAL A 107 16.25 7.01 -7.52
N LEU A 108 15.75 6.65 -6.33
CA LEU A 108 16.59 6.35 -5.16
C LEU A 108 17.51 5.15 -5.36
N THR A 109 17.04 4.10 -6.04
CA THR A 109 17.82 2.89 -6.27
C THR A 109 18.70 2.96 -7.54
N GLY A 110 18.66 4.07 -8.28
CA GLY A 110 19.31 4.21 -9.59
C GLY A 110 18.62 3.45 -10.74
N GLY A 111 17.50 2.77 -10.47
CA GLY A 111 16.67 2.07 -11.46
C GLY A 111 15.99 2.98 -12.49
N ALA A 112 16.00 4.30 -12.30
CA ALA A 112 15.53 5.27 -13.28
C ALA A 112 16.42 5.32 -14.54
N GLY A 113 17.69 4.93 -14.43
CA GLY A 113 18.71 5.05 -15.47
C GLY A 113 19.49 6.38 -15.41
N PRO A 114 20.59 6.50 -16.17
CA PRO A 114 21.47 7.66 -16.12
C PRO A 114 20.74 8.97 -16.45
N GLY A 115 20.96 10.01 -15.65
CA GLY A 115 20.43 11.36 -15.89
C GLY A 115 18.94 11.56 -15.57
N ARG A 116 18.24 10.55 -15.03
CA ARG A 116 16.83 10.63 -14.65
C ARG A 116 16.68 10.77 -13.14
N ASN A 117 16.85 12.00 -12.66
CA ASN A 117 16.83 12.32 -11.23
C ASN A 117 15.46 12.80 -10.74
N GLU A 118 14.52 13.06 -11.64
CA GLU A 118 13.17 13.50 -11.29
C GLU A 118 12.13 12.40 -11.52
N PRO A 119 11.30 12.04 -10.52
CA PRO A 119 10.35 10.93 -10.68
C PRO A 119 9.36 11.11 -11.85
N LEU A 120 9.01 12.35 -12.21
CA LEU A 120 8.08 12.64 -13.31
C LEU A 120 8.69 12.41 -14.70
N GLN A 121 10.02 12.33 -14.82
CA GLN A 121 10.68 11.92 -16.06
C GLN A 121 10.45 10.45 -16.40
N ILE A 122 9.98 9.64 -15.44
CA ILE A 122 9.69 8.21 -15.60
C ILE A 122 8.23 8.03 -16.02
N PRO A 123 7.92 7.58 -17.26
CA PRO A 123 6.58 7.24 -17.68
C PRO A 123 5.90 6.25 -16.73
N ALA A 124 4.58 6.38 -16.60
CA ALA A 124 3.84 5.55 -15.65
C ALA A 124 3.96 4.05 -15.96
N HIS A 125 4.02 3.67 -17.24
CA HIS A 125 4.14 2.28 -17.65
C HIS A 125 5.50 1.67 -17.27
N GLU A 126 6.60 2.44 -17.38
CA GLU A 126 7.95 2.02 -16.95
C GLU A 126 8.01 1.72 -15.44
N ALA A 127 7.32 2.53 -14.63
CA ALA A 127 7.23 2.32 -13.19
C ALA A 127 6.49 1.03 -12.78
N HIS A 128 5.82 0.36 -13.73
CA HIS A 128 5.11 -0.90 -13.52
C HIS A 128 5.77 -2.11 -14.21
N VAL A 129 6.93 -1.92 -14.87
CA VAL A 129 7.67 -3.03 -15.49
C VAL A 129 8.29 -3.93 -14.41
N PRO A 130 8.02 -5.25 -14.41
CA PRO A 130 8.67 -6.19 -13.51
C PRO A 130 10.19 -6.16 -13.67
N GLY A 131 10.93 -6.26 -12.56
CA GLY A 131 12.40 -6.25 -12.55
C GLY A 131 13.03 -4.88 -12.31
N ASN A 132 12.32 -3.77 -12.55
CA ASN A 132 12.84 -2.42 -12.24
C ASN A 132 12.95 -2.15 -10.74
N LEU A 133 12.11 -2.82 -9.93
CA LEU A 133 12.12 -2.73 -8.48
C LEU A 133 11.96 -4.15 -7.93
N ARG A 134 12.90 -4.56 -7.08
CA ARG A 134 12.87 -5.89 -6.47
C ARG A 134 11.91 -5.90 -5.29
N THR A 135 11.12 -6.96 -5.20
CA THR A 135 10.20 -7.22 -4.11
C THR A 135 10.83 -8.11 -3.05
N LEU A 136 10.36 -7.99 -1.82
CA LEU A 136 10.88 -8.75 -0.68
C LEU A 136 10.66 -10.26 -0.88
N SER A 137 9.65 -10.65 -1.66
CA SER A 137 9.38 -12.05 -2.03
C SER A 137 10.49 -12.71 -2.85
N GLU A 138 11.39 -11.93 -3.46
CA GLU A 138 12.48 -12.41 -4.32
C GLU A 138 13.79 -12.67 -3.56
N TYR A 139 13.79 -12.53 -2.23
CA TYR A 139 14.95 -12.75 -1.38
C TYR A 139 14.84 -14.07 -0.61
N SER A 140 15.98 -14.58 -0.12
CA SER A 140 15.98 -15.75 0.76
C SER A 140 15.30 -15.45 2.10
N THR A 141 14.82 -16.48 2.80
CA THR A 141 14.17 -16.31 4.12
C THR A 141 15.06 -15.55 5.11
N ALA A 142 16.37 -15.80 5.13
CA ALA A 142 17.30 -15.10 6.02
C ALA A 142 17.37 -13.60 5.71
N GLU A 143 17.46 -13.24 4.42
CA GLU A 143 17.47 -11.87 3.93
C GLU A 143 16.15 -11.14 4.19
N ILE A 144 15.02 -11.83 4.02
CA ILE A 144 13.69 -11.31 4.35
C ILE A 144 13.63 -10.91 5.83
N ASN A 145 14.06 -11.81 6.72
CA ASN A 145 14.02 -11.56 8.16
C ASN A 145 14.93 -10.42 8.60
N GLN A 146 16.12 -10.34 8.01
CA GLN A 146 17.05 -9.27 8.29
C GLN A 146 16.41 -7.91 7.94
N ARG A 147 15.84 -7.78 6.73
CA ARG A 147 15.19 -6.53 6.29
C ARG A 147 13.95 -6.18 7.11
N LEU A 148 13.08 -7.15 7.38
CA LEU A 148 11.89 -6.92 8.23
C LEU A 148 12.24 -6.38 9.62
N ARG A 149 13.42 -6.75 10.15
CA ARG A 149 13.91 -6.30 11.47
C ARG A 149 14.62 -4.95 11.43
N SER A 150 15.34 -4.64 10.34
CA SER A 150 16.25 -3.49 10.31
C SER A 150 15.79 -2.32 9.46
N TYR A 151 14.86 -2.53 8.52
CA TYR A 151 14.46 -1.49 7.55
C TYR A 151 13.20 -0.76 8.02
N LEU A 152 13.07 0.51 7.64
CA LEU A 152 11.85 1.28 7.85
C LEU A 152 10.75 0.78 6.90
N LYS A 153 9.65 0.32 7.47
CA LYS A 153 8.50 -0.27 6.77
C LYS A 153 7.40 0.77 6.69
N PHE A 154 6.93 1.06 5.49
CA PHE A 154 5.82 2.00 5.31
C PHE A 154 4.83 1.54 4.25
N LEU A 155 3.60 2.01 4.40
CA LEU A 155 2.57 1.88 3.38
C LEU A 155 1.74 3.16 3.32
N PHE A 156 1.05 3.33 2.21
CA PHE A 156 0.04 4.38 2.06
C PHE A 156 -1.33 3.75 1.87
N VAL A 157 -2.32 4.34 2.54
CA VAL A 157 -3.72 3.93 2.45
C VAL A 157 -4.61 5.06 1.98
N ARG A 158 -5.82 4.72 1.56
CA ARG A 158 -6.85 5.66 1.11
C ARG A 158 -8.19 5.18 1.62
N GLU A 159 -9.15 6.09 1.79
CA GLU A 159 -10.54 5.73 2.05
C GLU A 159 -10.99 4.59 1.10
N PRO A 160 -11.49 3.45 1.62
CA PRO A 160 -11.68 2.24 0.82
C PRO A 160 -12.59 2.42 -0.40
N PHE A 161 -13.63 3.23 -0.32
CA PHE A 161 -14.60 3.41 -1.40
C PHE A 161 -14.16 4.43 -2.45
N GLU A 162 -13.44 5.48 -2.08
CA GLU A 162 -12.72 6.33 -3.02
C GLU A 162 -11.68 5.52 -3.80
N ARG A 163 -10.94 4.65 -3.11
CA ARG A 163 -9.96 3.75 -3.75
C ARG A 163 -10.64 2.82 -4.74
N LEU A 164 -11.78 2.22 -4.36
CA LEU A 164 -12.55 1.32 -5.22
C LEU A 164 -13.10 2.03 -6.47
N VAL A 165 -13.66 3.24 -6.31
CA VAL A 165 -14.14 4.05 -7.44
C VAL A 165 -12.98 4.45 -8.35
N SER A 166 -11.83 4.80 -7.78
CA SER A 166 -10.61 5.07 -8.56
C SER A 166 -10.17 3.83 -9.37
N ALA A 167 -10.27 2.63 -8.80
CA ALA A 167 -9.98 1.38 -9.48
C ALA A 167 -10.96 1.14 -10.64
N TYR A 168 -12.26 1.28 -10.40
CA TYR A 168 -13.30 1.11 -11.42
C TYR A 168 -13.09 2.09 -12.59
N ARG A 169 -12.94 3.38 -12.31
CA ARG A 169 -12.68 4.42 -13.31
C ARG A 169 -11.38 4.15 -14.07
N ASN A 170 -10.35 3.69 -13.38
CA ASN A 170 -9.10 3.38 -14.05
C ASN A 170 -9.19 2.17 -14.96
N LYS A 171 -10.01 1.15 -14.65
CA LYS A 171 -9.99 -0.16 -15.33
C LYS A 171 -11.13 -0.42 -16.30
N PHE A 172 -12.30 0.19 -16.10
CA PHE A 172 -13.50 -0.10 -16.89
C PHE A 172 -14.00 1.08 -17.72
N THR A 173 -13.58 2.33 -17.42
CA THR A 173 -14.07 3.51 -18.15
C THR A 173 -13.07 4.08 -19.16
N ARG A 174 -11.91 3.43 -19.34
CA ARG A 174 -10.86 3.88 -20.27
C ARG A 174 -10.82 2.93 -21.46
N SER A 175 -11.18 3.44 -22.64
CA SER A 175 -11.31 2.63 -23.87
C SER A 175 -10.06 1.81 -24.21
N TYR A 176 -8.86 2.32 -23.89
CA TYR A 176 -7.59 1.65 -24.17
C TYR A 176 -7.30 0.42 -23.28
N ASN A 177 -8.05 0.15 -22.21
CA ASN A 177 -7.84 -1.00 -21.32
C ASN A 177 -8.48 -2.30 -21.85
N THR A 178 -8.35 -2.57 -23.13
CA THR A 178 -9.01 -3.69 -23.82
C THR A 178 -8.71 -5.04 -23.19
N ALA A 179 -7.48 -5.28 -22.72
CA ALA A 179 -7.11 -6.52 -22.02
C ALA A 179 -7.87 -6.70 -20.69
N PHE A 180 -8.05 -5.62 -19.92
CA PHE A 180 -8.81 -5.66 -18.67
C PHE A 180 -10.31 -5.86 -18.92
N HIS A 181 -10.85 -5.18 -19.94
CA HIS A 181 -12.24 -5.35 -20.36
C HIS A 181 -12.52 -6.79 -20.81
N LYS A 182 -11.63 -7.38 -21.62
CA LYS A 182 -11.74 -8.78 -22.03
C LYS A 182 -11.67 -9.73 -20.84
N ARG A 183 -10.69 -9.58 -19.94
CA ARG A 183 -10.48 -10.51 -18.81
C ARG A 183 -11.57 -10.40 -17.74
N TYR A 184 -11.81 -9.21 -17.23
CA TYR A 184 -12.73 -9.00 -16.11
C TYR A 184 -14.09 -8.49 -16.55
N GLY A 185 -14.13 -7.62 -17.56
CA GLY A 185 -15.38 -7.05 -18.04
C GLY A 185 -16.34 -8.10 -18.59
N THR A 186 -15.88 -8.97 -19.49
CA THR A 186 -16.71 -10.06 -20.04
C THR A 186 -17.16 -11.05 -18.96
N LYS A 187 -16.30 -11.32 -17.97
CA LYS A 187 -16.62 -12.17 -16.80
C LYS A 187 -17.74 -11.56 -15.95
N ILE A 188 -17.68 -10.24 -15.70
CA ILE A 188 -18.74 -9.51 -15.00
C ILE A 188 -20.03 -9.54 -15.81
N VAL A 189 -19.98 -9.22 -17.12
CA VAL A 189 -21.13 -9.26 -18.02
C VAL A 189 -21.82 -10.63 -17.98
N ARG A 190 -21.07 -11.73 -18.18
CA ARG A 190 -21.62 -13.10 -18.14
C ARG A 190 -22.33 -13.45 -16.83
N ARG A 191 -21.82 -12.95 -15.70
CA ARG A 191 -22.39 -13.24 -14.37
C ARG A 191 -23.59 -12.36 -14.04
N GLN A 192 -23.59 -11.11 -14.51
CA GLN A 192 -24.51 -10.07 -14.04
C GLN A 192 -25.65 -9.77 -15.01
N ARG A 193 -25.56 -10.24 -16.26
CA ARG A 193 -26.55 -10.00 -17.32
C ARG A 193 -26.98 -11.35 -17.92
N PRO A 194 -28.15 -11.90 -17.53
CA PRO A 194 -28.68 -13.14 -18.13
C PRO A 194 -28.82 -13.05 -19.66
N ASP A 195 -29.34 -11.92 -20.17
CA ASP A 195 -29.56 -11.69 -21.60
C ASP A 195 -28.57 -10.67 -22.18
N ALA A 196 -27.27 -10.93 -21.98
CA ALA A 196 -26.22 -10.03 -22.47
C ALA A 196 -26.15 -10.03 -24.00
N ARG A 197 -26.03 -8.82 -24.59
CA ARG A 197 -25.78 -8.67 -26.03
C ARG A 197 -24.44 -9.35 -26.42
N PRO A 198 -24.33 -9.97 -27.61
CA PRO A 198 -23.09 -10.62 -28.05
C PRO A 198 -21.85 -9.71 -27.97
N GLU A 199 -22.00 -8.44 -28.34
CA GLU A 199 -20.92 -7.44 -28.26
C GLU A 199 -20.40 -7.23 -26.83
N ALA A 200 -21.29 -7.23 -25.82
CA ALA A 200 -20.88 -7.08 -24.42
C ALA A 200 -20.13 -8.32 -23.92
N LEU A 201 -20.53 -9.51 -24.39
CA LEU A 201 -19.86 -10.78 -24.07
C LEU A 201 -18.48 -10.91 -24.73
N GLU A 202 -18.27 -10.22 -25.85
CA GLU A 202 -17.01 -10.18 -26.58
C GLU A 202 -16.05 -9.12 -26.02
N ARG A 203 -16.55 -7.90 -25.79
CA ARG A 203 -15.71 -6.74 -25.45
C ARG A 203 -15.62 -6.47 -23.96
N GLY A 204 -16.72 -6.60 -23.22
CA GLY A 204 -16.79 -6.33 -21.77
C GLY A 204 -16.42 -4.91 -21.36
N ASN A 205 -16.48 -3.93 -22.26
CA ASN A 205 -16.03 -2.56 -22.05
C ASN A 205 -17.14 -1.61 -21.56
N ASP A 206 -18.32 -2.14 -21.25
CA ASP A 206 -19.53 -1.40 -20.87
C ASP A 206 -20.05 -1.80 -19.48
N VAL A 207 -19.19 -2.37 -18.63
CA VAL A 207 -19.53 -2.75 -17.26
C VAL A 207 -19.84 -1.50 -16.43
N SER A 208 -21.04 -1.45 -15.84
CA SER A 208 -21.43 -0.39 -14.91
C SER A 208 -20.81 -0.59 -13.52
N PHE A 209 -20.73 0.49 -12.74
CA PHE A 209 -20.24 0.40 -11.36
C PHE A 209 -21.11 -0.53 -10.49
N GLY A 210 -22.43 -0.53 -10.71
CA GLY A 210 -23.33 -1.43 -9.98
C GLY A 210 -23.10 -2.91 -10.26
N GLU A 211 -22.79 -3.26 -11.51
CA GLU A 211 -22.42 -4.64 -11.88
C GLU A 211 -21.08 -5.03 -11.28
N PHE A 212 -20.11 -4.10 -11.28
CA PHE A 212 -18.84 -4.30 -10.62
C PHE A 212 -19.00 -4.55 -9.11
N VAL A 213 -19.81 -3.75 -8.40
CA VAL A 213 -20.12 -3.98 -6.98
C VAL A 213 -20.77 -5.34 -6.76
N ARG A 214 -21.77 -5.69 -7.57
CA ARG A 214 -22.46 -6.99 -7.46
C ARG A 214 -21.51 -8.17 -7.70
N TYR A 215 -20.59 -8.04 -8.64
CA TYR A 215 -19.53 -9.01 -8.88
C TYR A 215 -18.60 -9.19 -7.68
N LEU A 216 -18.16 -8.11 -7.03
CA LEU A 216 -17.25 -8.22 -5.88
C LEU A 216 -17.90 -8.89 -4.66
N VAL A 217 -19.19 -8.68 -4.45
CA VAL A 217 -19.92 -9.23 -3.29
C VAL A 217 -20.61 -10.56 -3.60
N ASP A 218 -20.41 -11.12 -4.78
CA ASP A 218 -20.89 -12.44 -5.17
C ASP A 218 -20.01 -13.54 -4.54
N PRO A 219 -20.58 -14.43 -3.70
CA PRO A 219 -19.83 -15.54 -3.08
C PRO A 219 -19.22 -16.53 -4.08
N ALA A 220 -19.78 -16.67 -5.28
CA ALA A 220 -19.18 -17.52 -6.31
C ALA A 220 -17.89 -16.87 -6.84
N THR A 221 -17.92 -15.56 -7.10
CA THR A 221 -16.74 -14.79 -7.51
C THR A 221 -15.63 -14.85 -6.46
N GLN A 222 -15.95 -14.69 -5.17
CA GLN A 222 -14.96 -14.72 -4.08
C GLN A 222 -14.28 -16.09 -3.88
N ARG A 223 -14.96 -17.18 -4.28
CA ARG A 223 -14.41 -18.55 -4.16
C ARG A 223 -13.62 -18.99 -5.38
N GLU A 224 -13.83 -18.35 -6.52
CA GLU A 224 -13.22 -18.77 -7.79
C GLU A 224 -11.73 -18.40 -7.86
N GLU A 225 -11.39 -17.16 -7.50
CA GLU A 225 -10.00 -16.67 -7.51
C GLU A 225 -9.81 -15.50 -6.52
N PRO A 226 -8.58 -15.23 -6.07
CA PRO A 226 -8.26 -14.01 -5.36
C PRO A 226 -8.64 -12.77 -6.17
N PHE A 227 -8.97 -11.67 -5.49
CA PHE A 227 -9.26 -10.44 -6.21
C PHE A 227 -8.01 -9.90 -6.90
N ASN A 228 -8.25 -9.17 -8.00
CA ASN A 228 -7.20 -8.38 -8.60
C ASN A 228 -6.71 -7.31 -7.61
N GLU A 229 -5.39 -7.09 -7.56
CA GLU A 229 -4.73 -6.13 -6.67
C GLU A 229 -5.36 -4.72 -6.67
N HIS A 230 -5.99 -4.30 -7.78
CA HIS A 230 -6.57 -2.97 -7.91
C HIS A 230 -7.83 -2.76 -7.06
N TRP A 231 -8.55 -3.83 -6.73
CA TRP A 231 -9.71 -3.80 -5.83
C TRP A 231 -9.57 -4.78 -4.65
N GLU A 232 -8.44 -5.46 -4.52
CA GLU A 232 -8.08 -6.20 -3.31
C GLU A 232 -8.01 -5.25 -2.10
N ARG A 233 -8.33 -5.73 -0.90
CA ARG A 233 -8.32 -4.98 0.35
C ARG A 233 -6.88 -4.73 0.78
N VAL A 234 -6.60 -3.57 1.36
CA VAL A 234 -5.25 -3.17 1.78
C VAL A 234 -4.70 -4.16 2.80
N HIS A 235 -5.51 -4.56 3.78
CA HIS A 235 -5.07 -5.53 4.80
C HIS A 235 -4.75 -6.91 4.23
N SER A 236 -5.32 -7.26 3.06
CA SER A 236 -5.03 -8.49 2.34
C SER A 236 -3.77 -8.39 1.48
N LEU A 237 -3.44 -7.20 0.94
CA LEU A 237 -2.22 -6.98 0.15
C LEU A 237 -0.97 -6.81 1.02
N CYS A 238 -1.09 -6.09 2.14
CA CYS A 238 0.04 -5.62 2.92
C CYS A 238 0.19 -6.30 4.27
N HIS A 239 -0.79 -7.13 4.68
CA HIS A 239 -0.76 -7.89 5.93
C HIS A 239 -0.30 -7.10 7.17
N PRO A 240 -0.89 -5.93 7.49
CA PRO A 240 -0.41 -5.04 8.55
C PRO A 240 -0.50 -5.62 9.98
N CYS A 241 -1.22 -6.74 10.16
CA CYS A 241 -1.25 -7.47 11.42
C CYS A 241 -0.17 -8.58 11.52
N LEU A 242 0.58 -8.80 10.44
CA LEU A 242 1.74 -9.71 10.40
C LEU A 242 3.05 -8.93 10.17
N ILE A 243 2.99 -7.81 9.45
CA ILE A 243 4.11 -6.89 9.22
C ILE A 243 3.86 -5.63 10.04
N HIS A 244 4.77 -5.32 10.95
CA HIS A 244 4.71 -4.08 11.73
C HIS A 244 5.16 -2.91 10.84
N TYR A 245 4.24 -2.02 10.49
CA TYR A 245 4.57 -0.84 9.69
C TYR A 245 4.91 0.34 10.60
N ASP A 246 6.05 0.96 10.33
CA ASP A 246 6.60 2.05 11.12
C ASP A 246 5.93 3.38 10.76
N VAL A 247 5.54 3.55 9.49
CA VAL A 247 4.79 4.72 8.99
C VAL A 247 3.56 4.28 8.18
N VAL A 248 2.39 4.75 8.61
CA VAL A 248 1.12 4.61 7.87
C VAL A 248 0.75 5.97 7.27
N GLY A 249 1.02 6.12 5.97
CA GLY A 249 0.66 7.29 5.20
C GLY A 249 -0.80 7.24 4.73
N LYS A 250 -1.43 8.41 4.55
CA LYS A 250 -2.79 8.56 4.04
C LYS A 250 -2.78 9.35 2.74
N TYR A 251 -3.62 8.95 1.79
CA TYR A 251 -3.74 9.63 0.51
C TYR A 251 -4.25 11.07 0.65
N GLU A 252 -5.00 11.33 1.72
CA GLU A 252 -5.54 12.63 2.08
C GLU A 252 -4.45 13.61 2.55
N THR A 253 -3.34 13.10 3.13
CA THR A 253 -2.16 13.87 3.57
C THR A 253 -0.89 13.44 2.83
N LEU A 254 -1.05 12.98 1.58
CA LEU A 254 -0.04 12.23 0.82
C LEU A 254 1.33 12.94 0.73
N GLU A 255 1.33 14.24 0.44
CA GLU A 255 2.55 15.00 0.19
C GLU A 255 3.37 15.18 1.48
N ASP A 256 2.72 15.57 2.58
CA ASP A 256 3.36 15.74 3.89
C ASP A 256 3.89 14.40 4.43
N ASP A 257 3.06 13.35 4.34
CA ASP A 257 3.43 12.01 4.77
C ASP A 257 4.59 11.44 3.94
N ALA A 258 4.63 11.72 2.63
CA ALA A 258 5.73 11.31 1.77
C ALA A 258 7.02 12.06 2.07
N ALA A 259 6.94 13.38 2.30
CA ALA A 259 8.08 14.18 2.73
C ALA A 259 8.63 13.68 4.07
N TYR A 260 7.76 13.27 5.00
CA TYR A 260 8.18 12.68 6.27
C TYR A 260 8.96 11.36 6.08
N VAL A 261 8.48 10.45 5.24
CA VAL A 261 9.20 9.20 4.93
C VAL A 261 10.56 9.49 4.29
N LEU A 262 10.63 10.42 3.33
CA LEU A 262 11.90 10.79 2.68
C LEU A 262 12.88 11.43 3.66
N LYS A 263 12.40 12.24 4.61
CA LYS A 263 13.22 12.81 5.68
C LYS A 263 13.77 11.71 6.61
N LEU A 264 12.96 10.72 6.99
CA LEU A 264 13.46 9.57 7.76
C LEU A 264 14.52 8.79 6.99
N ALA A 265 14.33 8.64 5.67
CA ALA A 265 15.29 8.00 4.78
C ALA A 265 16.59 8.79 4.60
N GLY A 266 16.60 10.08 4.96
CA GLY A 266 17.69 11.00 4.65
C GLY A 266 17.79 11.33 3.15
N ALA A 267 16.70 11.16 2.41
CA ALA A 267 16.64 11.29 0.95
C ALA A 267 15.99 12.61 0.50
N GLU A 268 15.70 13.53 1.42
CA GLU A 268 14.99 14.79 1.13
C GLU A 268 15.76 15.75 0.20
N SER A 269 17.08 15.62 0.14
CA SER A 269 17.95 16.35 -0.80
C SER A 269 18.12 15.64 -2.14
N GLU A 270 17.79 14.35 -2.22
CA GLU A 270 18.00 13.50 -3.40
C GLU A 270 16.76 13.46 -4.30
N VAL A 271 15.57 13.38 -3.69
CA VAL A 271 14.31 13.24 -4.41
C VAL A 271 13.17 13.96 -3.68
N ARG A 272 12.21 14.45 -4.46
CA ARG A 272 10.94 14.96 -3.94
C ARG A 272 9.78 14.12 -4.44
N PHE A 273 8.79 13.92 -3.58
CA PHE A 273 7.57 13.25 -3.98
C PHE A 273 6.78 14.13 -4.98
N PRO A 274 6.34 13.59 -6.13
CA PRO A 274 5.59 14.38 -7.09
C PRO A 274 4.22 14.81 -6.56
N ALA A 275 3.95 16.11 -6.58
CA ALA A 275 2.63 16.65 -6.25
C ALA A 275 1.55 16.06 -7.17
N SER A 276 0.39 15.76 -6.59
CA SER A 276 -0.72 15.19 -7.36
C SER A 276 -1.51 16.30 -8.07
N GLY A 277 -1.71 16.19 -9.38
CA GLY A 277 -2.57 17.11 -10.12
C GLY A 277 -4.02 17.05 -9.62
N LYS A 278 -4.57 18.19 -9.16
CA LYS A 278 -5.91 18.31 -8.53
C LYS A 278 -7.04 17.64 -9.32
N ASN A 279 -6.95 17.65 -10.65
CA ASN A 279 -8.00 17.15 -11.56
C ASN A 279 -8.08 15.62 -11.71
N THR A 280 -7.17 14.86 -11.09
CA THR A 280 -7.14 13.38 -11.21
C THR A 280 -7.69 12.65 -9.98
N ARG A 281 -7.96 13.40 -8.89
CA ARG A 281 -8.34 12.85 -7.60
C ARG A 281 -9.79 12.33 -7.61
N THR A 282 -10.02 11.16 -7.01
CA THR A 282 -11.38 10.62 -6.83
C THR A 282 -11.89 11.02 -5.45
N THR A 283 -12.56 12.16 -5.33
CA THR A 283 -13.03 12.67 -4.02
C THR A 283 -14.18 11.84 -3.45
N GLY A 284 -14.45 11.99 -2.15
CA GLY A 284 -15.64 11.44 -1.49
C GLY A 284 -16.96 11.88 -2.15
N GLU A 285 -17.03 13.10 -2.69
CA GLU A 285 -18.19 13.57 -3.47
C GLU A 285 -18.39 12.76 -4.75
N LEU A 286 -17.30 12.52 -5.51
CA LEU A 286 -17.36 11.68 -6.69
C LEU A 286 -17.70 10.23 -6.31
N ALA A 287 -17.14 9.71 -5.22
CA ALA A 287 -17.53 8.39 -4.73
C ALA A 287 -19.03 8.34 -4.43
N ALA A 288 -19.59 9.34 -3.75
CA ALA A 288 -21.02 9.42 -3.45
C ALA A 288 -21.90 9.34 -4.71
N THR A 289 -21.49 9.95 -5.83
CA THR A 289 -22.27 9.86 -7.09
C THR A 289 -22.33 8.43 -7.62
N TYR A 290 -21.23 7.66 -7.51
CA TYR A 290 -21.22 6.25 -7.92
C TYR A 290 -22.07 5.36 -7.01
N PHE A 291 -22.19 5.70 -5.73
CA PHE A 291 -22.97 4.93 -4.75
C PHE A 291 -24.46 5.28 -4.73
N LYS A 292 -24.88 6.37 -5.40
CA LYS A 292 -26.27 6.88 -5.37
C LYS A 292 -27.31 5.83 -5.76
N ASP A 293 -27.01 5.01 -6.77
CA ASP A 293 -27.93 4.02 -7.34
C ASP A 293 -27.64 2.59 -6.89
N ILE A 294 -26.69 2.42 -5.97
CA ILE A 294 -26.39 1.10 -5.38
C ILE A 294 -27.37 0.84 -4.24
N SER A 295 -28.10 -0.28 -4.31
CA SER A 295 -29.06 -0.63 -3.25
C SER A 295 -28.39 -0.77 -1.86
N PRO A 296 -29.10 -0.43 -0.76
CA PRO A 296 -28.64 -0.64 0.62
C PRO A 296 -28.03 -2.02 0.90
N VAL A 297 -28.62 -3.08 0.34
CA VAL A 297 -28.16 -4.47 0.51
C VAL A 297 -26.74 -4.64 -0.04
N TYR A 298 -26.50 -4.15 -1.25
CA TYR A 298 -25.17 -4.24 -1.87
C TYR A 298 -24.16 -3.29 -1.22
N GLN A 299 -24.58 -2.11 -0.77
CA GLN A 299 -23.72 -1.22 0.02
C GLN A 299 -23.25 -1.88 1.32
N ARG A 300 -24.16 -2.54 2.05
CA ARG A 300 -23.85 -3.26 3.30
C ARG A 300 -22.91 -4.43 3.06
N LYS A 301 -23.17 -5.23 2.03
CA LYS A 301 -22.28 -6.34 1.64
C LYS A 301 -20.89 -5.85 1.27
N LEU A 302 -20.79 -4.77 0.50
CA LEU A 302 -19.52 -4.19 0.10
C LEU A 302 -18.77 -3.58 1.29
N TYR A 303 -19.47 -2.88 2.20
CA TYR A 303 -18.87 -2.38 3.42
C TYR A 303 -18.28 -3.52 4.25
N ASN A 304 -19.03 -4.62 4.43
CA ASN A 304 -18.55 -5.79 5.13
C ASN A 304 -17.30 -6.41 4.47
N LEU A 305 -17.23 -6.40 3.13
CA LEU A 305 -16.07 -6.87 2.37
C LEU A 305 -14.80 -6.06 2.68
N TYR A 306 -14.91 -4.74 2.82
CA TYR A 306 -13.79 -3.83 3.11
C TYR A 306 -13.68 -3.42 4.60
N ARG A 307 -14.51 -3.98 5.48
CA ARG A 307 -14.66 -3.54 6.88
C ARG A 307 -13.34 -3.45 7.62
N MET A 308 -12.44 -4.40 7.40
CA MET A 308 -11.13 -4.41 8.04
C MET A 308 -10.24 -3.24 7.60
N ASP A 309 -10.32 -2.77 6.36
CA ASP A 309 -9.57 -1.58 5.93
C ASP A 309 -10.11 -0.32 6.61
N PHE A 310 -11.43 -0.21 6.82
CA PHE A 310 -12.00 0.89 7.59
C PHE A 310 -11.50 0.90 9.03
N LEU A 311 -11.54 -0.26 9.70
CA LEU A 311 -11.14 -0.40 11.10
C LEU A 311 -9.63 -0.17 11.29
N LEU A 312 -8.79 -0.89 10.54
CA LEU A 312 -7.34 -0.89 10.73
C LEU A 312 -6.69 0.48 10.43
N PHE A 313 -7.31 1.27 9.55
CA PHE A 313 -6.74 2.55 9.11
C PHE A 313 -7.54 3.78 9.58
N ASN A 314 -8.45 3.58 10.54
CA ASN A 314 -9.29 4.61 11.13
C ASN A 314 -9.99 5.48 10.08
N TYR A 315 -10.75 4.83 9.18
CA TYR A 315 -11.69 5.50 8.30
C TYR A 315 -13.09 5.33 8.87
N SER A 316 -13.86 6.42 8.89
CA SER A 316 -15.28 6.38 9.21
C SER A 316 -16.06 5.75 8.07
N MET A 317 -17.21 5.15 8.41
CA MET A 317 -18.18 4.73 7.42
C MET A 317 -18.67 5.97 6.63
N PRO A 318 -18.63 5.95 5.28
CA PRO A 318 -19.03 7.12 4.51
C PRO A 318 -20.49 7.50 4.73
N ALA A 319 -20.75 8.78 5.01
CA ALA A 319 -22.08 9.29 5.36
C ALA A 319 -23.13 9.12 4.25
N TYR A 320 -22.70 9.01 2.99
CA TYR A 320 -23.57 8.78 1.84
C TYR A 320 -24.10 7.33 1.74
N LEU A 321 -23.61 6.41 2.59
CA LEU A 321 -24.10 5.04 2.60
C LEU A 321 -25.45 4.94 3.32
N ARG A 322 -26.38 4.25 2.67
CA ARG A 322 -27.73 3.95 3.20
C ARG A 322 -27.73 2.56 3.82
N VAL A 323 -26.92 2.37 4.86
CA VAL A 323 -26.74 1.07 5.53
C VAL A 323 -27.38 0.99 6.92
N ARG A 324 -28.15 2.02 7.31
CA ARG A 324 -29.00 1.97 8.49
C ARG A 324 -30.12 0.95 8.30
#